data_AF-A0A7D8V113-F1
#
_entry.id   AF-A0A7D8V113-F1
#
_cell.length_a   1.000
_cell.length_b   1.000
_cell.length_c   1.000
_cell.angle_alpha   90.00
_cell.angle_beta   90.00
_cell.angle_gamma   90.00
#
_symmetry.space_group_name_H-M   'P 1'
#
loop_
_entity.id
_entity.type
_entity.pdbx_description
1 polymer ?
#
loop_
_entity_poly.entity_id
_entity_poly.type
_entity_poly.pdbx_seq_one_letter_code
_entity_poly.pdbx_strand_id
1 'polypeptide(L)'
;MSRPVLSSLAPTLRRSVMHHARPPRVPVLKSPHAVTPARPTEGTSTPHPANLGGSSSPGPASSSLGGKLTLRHAPPPSAPSYTSGTTPDLLRWVGGEGVRLTGEEGAPLRRARKEQQGTVQWEAEIVERMRALRAAGKSRKEVADELDIPASQRYLISRVAPLSAEQAKEHTAELERQKARWGARKRLSRDVREKRKTFW
;
A
#
# COMPACT_ATOMS: atom_id res chain seq x y z
N MET A 1 -63.11 32.17 -21.76
CA MET A 1 -63.33 30.81 -21.21
C MET A 1 -62.17 29.93 -21.61
N SER A 2 -61.38 29.43 -20.65
CA SER A 2 -60.78 28.08 -20.63
C SER A 2 -59.81 28.01 -19.44
N ARG A 3 -59.94 26.95 -18.65
CA ARG A 3 -59.22 26.69 -17.38
C ARG A 3 -58.08 25.67 -17.63
N PRO A 4 -57.17 25.47 -16.66
CA PRO A 4 -55.79 24.99 -16.86
C PRO A 4 -55.65 23.47 -16.86
N VAL A 5 -54.51 22.95 -17.32
CA VAL A 5 -54.11 21.55 -17.15
C VAL A 5 -52.90 21.47 -16.21
N LEU A 6 -53.17 20.94 -15.01
CA LEU A 6 -52.19 20.61 -13.98
C LEU A 6 -51.43 19.34 -14.39
N SER A 7 -50.11 19.43 -14.53
CA SER A 7 -49.25 18.26 -14.68
C SER A 7 -49.03 17.60 -13.32
N SER A 8 -49.57 16.41 -13.15
CA SER A 8 -49.47 15.59 -11.93
C SER A 8 -48.03 15.15 -11.66
N LEU A 9 -47.45 15.63 -10.57
CA LEU A 9 -46.24 15.05 -9.98
C LEU A 9 -46.63 13.79 -9.21
N ALA A 10 -46.48 12.61 -9.84
CA ALA A 10 -46.55 11.34 -9.13
C ALA A 10 -45.25 11.13 -8.33
N PRO A 11 -45.30 10.87 -7.01
CA PRO A 11 -44.12 10.48 -6.25
C PRO A 11 -43.76 9.03 -6.59
N THR A 12 -42.62 8.83 -7.24
CA THR A 12 -42.05 7.49 -7.41
C THR A 12 -41.60 6.98 -6.04
N LEU A 13 -42.36 6.03 -5.49
CA LEU A 13 -42.00 5.28 -4.29
C LEU A 13 -40.64 4.62 -4.51
N ARG A 14 -39.60 5.17 -3.89
CA ARG A 14 -38.27 4.54 -3.83
C ARG A 14 -38.42 3.21 -3.12
N ARG A 15 -38.33 2.13 -3.87
CA ARG A 15 -38.25 0.75 -3.39
C ARG A 15 -37.03 0.65 -2.46
N SER A 16 -37.24 0.81 -1.16
CA SER A 16 -36.19 0.60 -0.17
C SER A 16 -35.87 -0.89 -0.17
N VAL A 17 -34.75 -1.26 -0.79
CA VAL A 17 -34.19 -2.61 -0.67
C VAL A 17 -33.74 -2.75 0.78
N MET A 18 -34.58 -3.38 1.60
CA MET A 18 -34.18 -3.80 2.93
C MET A 18 -33.07 -4.85 2.77
N HIS A 19 -31.83 -4.45 3.01
CA HIS A 19 -30.74 -5.40 3.20
C HIS A 19 -31.00 -6.15 4.50
N HIS A 20 -31.68 -7.30 4.40
CA HIS A 20 -31.75 -8.23 5.51
C HIS A 20 -30.31 -8.50 5.97
N ALA A 21 -30.04 -8.20 7.23
CA ALA A 21 -28.75 -8.45 7.86
C ALA A 21 -28.41 -9.92 7.63
N ARG A 22 -27.35 -10.17 6.86
CA ARG A 22 -26.88 -11.54 6.64
C ARG A 22 -26.56 -12.13 8.02
N PRO A 23 -27.06 -13.34 8.35
CA PRO A 23 -26.76 -13.94 9.64
C PRO A 23 -25.23 -14.04 9.82
N PRO A 24 -24.73 -13.88 11.06
CA PRO A 24 -23.29 -13.97 11.32
C PRO A 24 -22.79 -15.33 10.84
N ARG A 25 -21.82 -15.30 9.91
CA ARG A 25 -21.19 -16.52 9.41
C ARG A 25 -20.41 -17.13 10.57
N VAL A 26 -20.93 -18.21 11.13
CA VAL A 26 -20.21 -19.02 12.11
C VAL A 26 -18.93 -19.51 11.43
N PRO A 27 -17.75 -19.25 11.99
CA PRO A 27 -16.50 -19.74 11.43
C PRO A 27 -16.52 -21.26 11.47
N VAL A 28 -16.49 -21.90 10.29
CA VAL A 28 -16.36 -23.34 10.18
C VAL A 28 -14.91 -23.69 10.55
N LEU A 29 -14.70 -24.11 11.79
CA LEU A 29 -13.42 -24.65 12.25
C LEU A 29 -13.21 -26.00 11.55
N LYS A 30 -12.31 -26.03 10.57
CA LYS A 30 -11.94 -27.29 9.91
C LYS A 30 -11.12 -28.13 10.89
N SER A 31 -11.55 -29.37 11.08
CA SER A 31 -10.79 -30.37 11.85
C SER A 31 -9.39 -30.54 11.24
N PRO A 32 -8.32 -30.66 12.06
CA PRO A 32 -6.96 -30.89 11.58
C PRO A 32 -6.80 -32.23 10.84
N HIS A 33 -7.77 -33.14 10.96
CA HIS A 33 -7.77 -34.45 10.29
C HIS A 33 -8.70 -34.53 9.08
N ALA A 34 -9.40 -33.45 8.72
CA ALA A 34 -10.27 -33.45 7.56
C ALA A 34 -9.45 -33.31 6.26
N VAL A 35 -9.52 -34.32 5.39
CA VAL A 35 -8.92 -34.28 4.05
C VAL A 35 -9.52 -33.09 3.29
N THR A 36 -8.67 -32.15 2.88
CA THR A 36 -9.12 -30.95 2.17
C THR A 36 -9.51 -31.36 0.74
N PRO A 37 -10.76 -31.10 0.28
CA PRO A 37 -11.14 -31.43 -1.08
C PRO A 37 -10.30 -30.61 -2.05
N ALA A 38 -9.77 -31.28 -3.08
CA ALA A 38 -8.91 -30.66 -4.06
C ALA A 38 -9.63 -29.49 -4.72
N ARG A 39 -9.01 -28.30 -4.71
CA ARG A 39 -9.58 -27.13 -5.41
C ARG A 39 -9.50 -27.37 -6.91
N PRO A 40 -10.42 -26.80 -7.71
CA PRO A 40 -10.36 -26.92 -9.18
C PRO A 40 -9.08 -26.34 -9.81
N THR A 41 -8.32 -25.54 -9.06
CA THR A 41 -7.01 -24.99 -9.46
C THR A 41 -5.82 -25.81 -8.96
N GLU A 42 -6.04 -26.82 -8.11
CA GLU A 42 -5.00 -27.75 -7.66
C GLU A 42 -4.82 -28.82 -8.75
N GLY A 43 -3.94 -28.54 -9.72
CA GLY A 43 -3.60 -29.49 -10.81
C GLY A 43 -3.63 -28.90 -12.22
N THR A 44 -4.14 -27.67 -12.41
CA THR A 44 -4.01 -26.95 -13.68
C THR A 44 -2.70 -26.18 -13.68
N SER A 45 -1.58 -26.87 -13.91
CA SER A 45 -0.39 -26.21 -14.45
C SER A 45 -0.76 -25.74 -15.86
N THR A 46 -1.16 -24.48 -16.02
CA THR A 46 -1.06 -23.87 -17.34
C THR A 46 0.39 -24.02 -17.78
N PRO A 47 0.69 -24.69 -18.91
CA PRO A 47 2.06 -24.80 -19.39
C PRO A 47 2.59 -23.38 -19.55
N HIS A 48 3.67 -23.09 -18.83
CA HIS A 48 4.36 -21.81 -18.95
C HIS A 48 4.79 -21.66 -20.41
N PRO A 49 4.52 -20.53 -21.09
CA PRO A 49 4.98 -20.35 -22.45
C PRO A 49 6.51 -20.51 -22.49
N ALA A 50 6.99 -21.43 -23.34
CA ALA A 50 8.39 -21.83 -23.45
C ALA A 50 9.36 -20.69 -23.85
N ASN A 51 8.82 -19.52 -24.19
CA ASN A 51 9.58 -18.38 -24.70
C ASN A 51 10.08 -17.41 -23.61
N LEU A 52 9.92 -17.73 -22.33
CA LEU A 52 10.50 -16.97 -21.22
C LEU A 52 11.53 -17.85 -20.48
N GLY A 53 12.59 -18.20 -21.19
CA GLY A 53 13.71 -18.98 -20.66
C GLY A 53 14.52 -18.17 -19.65
N GLY A 54 14.31 -18.46 -18.36
CA GLY A 54 15.20 -18.09 -17.27
C GLY A 54 15.16 -19.19 -16.22
N SER A 55 16.20 -20.04 -16.21
CA SER A 55 16.55 -21.01 -15.15
C SER A 55 15.38 -21.73 -14.48
N SER A 56 15.09 -22.96 -14.94
CA SER A 56 14.21 -23.91 -14.24
C SER A 56 14.59 -24.02 -12.75
N SER A 57 13.74 -23.47 -11.88
CA SER A 57 13.82 -23.74 -10.45
C SER A 57 13.76 -25.26 -10.24
N PRO A 58 14.68 -25.87 -9.47
CA PRO A 58 14.67 -27.31 -9.28
C PRO A 58 13.42 -27.68 -8.46
N GLY A 59 12.37 -28.11 -9.17
CA GLY A 59 11.24 -28.80 -8.56
C GLY A 59 11.71 -30.11 -7.91
N PRO A 60 10.85 -30.75 -7.09
CA PRO A 60 11.19 -31.99 -6.42
C PRO A 60 11.65 -33.03 -7.46
N ALA A 61 12.92 -33.41 -7.37
CA ALA A 61 13.55 -34.31 -8.32
C ALA A 61 13.90 -35.62 -7.61
N SER A 62 13.56 -36.74 -8.26
CA SER A 62 14.01 -38.05 -7.84
C SER A 62 14.94 -38.62 -8.90
N SER A 63 16.20 -38.83 -8.57
CA SER A 63 17.15 -39.54 -9.44
C SER A 63 17.36 -40.97 -8.93
N SER A 64 17.32 -41.93 -9.84
CA SER A 64 17.63 -43.32 -9.54
C SER A 64 19.15 -43.49 -9.61
N LEU A 65 19.80 -43.81 -8.49
CA LEU A 65 21.20 -44.25 -8.49
C LEU A 65 21.16 -45.77 -8.59
N GLY A 66 21.21 -46.29 -9.81
CA GLY A 66 21.35 -47.72 -10.19
C GLY A 66 20.97 -48.75 -9.12
N GLY A 67 19.81 -49.40 -9.27
CA GLY A 67 19.27 -50.40 -8.34
C GLY A 67 17.88 -50.00 -7.82
N LYS A 68 17.51 -50.47 -6.62
CA LYS A 68 16.24 -50.08 -5.93
C LYS A 68 16.35 -48.78 -5.12
N LEU A 69 17.47 -48.06 -5.22
CA LEU A 69 17.72 -46.84 -4.45
C LEU A 69 17.37 -45.59 -5.27
N THR A 70 16.56 -44.71 -4.67
CA THR A 70 16.16 -43.44 -5.27
C THR A 70 16.54 -42.30 -4.34
N LEU A 71 17.22 -41.28 -4.87
CA LEU A 71 17.57 -40.07 -4.14
C LEU A 71 16.44 -39.07 -4.35
N ARG A 72 15.68 -38.78 -3.28
CA ARG A 72 14.57 -37.82 -3.30
C ARG A 72 15.04 -36.47 -2.77
N HIS A 73 15.02 -35.45 -3.62
CA HIS A 73 15.21 -34.06 -3.22
C HIS A 73 13.84 -33.42 -2.98
N ALA A 74 13.51 -33.16 -1.72
CA ALA A 74 12.25 -32.55 -1.29
C ALA A 74 12.53 -31.48 -0.23
N PRO A 75 12.98 -30.27 -0.63
CA PRO A 75 13.27 -29.21 0.32
C PRO A 75 11.97 -28.76 1.01
N PRO A 76 12.01 -28.43 2.31
CA PRO A 76 10.84 -27.93 3.00
C PRO A 76 10.43 -26.57 2.41
N PRO A 77 9.11 -26.30 2.28
CA PRO A 77 8.60 -25.11 1.61
C PRO A 77 8.97 -23.79 2.30
N SER A 78 9.54 -23.84 3.51
CA SER A 78 9.91 -22.68 4.32
C SER A 78 11.41 -22.40 4.41
N ALA A 79 12.27 -23.23 3.83
CA ALA A 79 13.72 -23.00 3.85
C ALA A 79 14.19 -22.31 2.56
N PRO A 80 14.92 -21.19 2.63
CA PRO A 80 15.65 -20.68 1.48
C PRO A 80 16.69 -21.75 1.09
N SER A 81 16.53 -22.33 -0.10
CA SER A 81 17.39 -23.33 -0.75
C SER A 81 18.79 -23.50 -0.15
N TYR A 82 18.95 -24.45 0.77
CA TYR A 82 20.26 -25.01 1.10
C TYR A 82 20.38 -26.31 0.30
N THR A 83 21.18 -26.32 -0.78
CA THR A 83 21.91 -27.48 -1.36
C THR A 83 22.34 -27.31 -2.84
N SER A 84 22.23 -26.14 -3.46
CA SER A 84 22.83 -25.94 -4.80
C SER A 84 24.24 -25.35 -4.80
N GLY A 85 24.85 -25.09 -3.62
CA GLY A 85 26.15 -24.40 -3.54
C GLY A 85 26.12 -22.94 -4.00
N THR A 86 24.99 -22.47 -4.55
CA THR A 86 24.73 -21.08 -4.84
C THR A 86 24.21 -20.39 -3.59
N THR A 87 24.99 -19.42 -3.09
CA THR A 87 24.55 -18.50 -2.05
C THR A 87 23.25 -17.81 -2.50
N PRO A 88 22.16 -17.85 -1.72
CA PRO A 88 20.94 -17.18 -2.09
C PRO A 88 21.21 -15.69 -2.28
N ASP A 89 20.52 -15.11 -3.24
CA ASP A 89 20.70 -13.73 -3.67
C ASP A 89 20.57 -12.72 -2.52
N LEU A 90 19.74 -13.00 -1.51
CA LEU A 90 19.67 -12.20 -0.29
C LEU A 90 21.01 -12.17 0.48
N LEU A 91 21.69 -13.30 0.63
CA LEU A 91 22.97 -13.39 1.34
C LEU A 91 24.11 -12.78 0.52
N ARG A 92 24.05 -12.89 -0.82
CA ARG A 92 24.98 -12.21 -1.74
C ARG A 92 24.83 -10.69 -1.65
N TRP A 93 23.59 -10.21 -1.60
CA TRP A 93 23.29 -8.79 -1.42
C TRP A 93 23.77 -8.25 -0.07
N VAL A 94 23.54 -8.99 1.03
CA VAL A 94 24.07 -8.64 2.36
C VAL A 94 25.60 -8.70 2.39
N GLY A 95 26.21 -9.58 1.60
CA GLY A 95 27.67 -9.67 1.38
C GLY A 95 28.25 -8.58 0.46
N GLY A 96 27.44 -7.65 -0.04
CA GLY A 96 27.89 -6.55 -0.89
C GLY A 96 27.98 -6.87 -2.38
N GLU A 97 27.55 -8.07 -2.82
CA GLU A 97 27.45 -8.39 -4.24
C GLU A 97 26.21 -7.74 -4.87
N GLY A 98 26.39 -7.15 -6.06
CA GLY A 98 25.30 -6.58 -6.85
C GLY A 98 24.41 -7.66 -7.45
N VAL A 99 23.39 -8.10 -6.72
CA VAL A 99 22.36 -8.99 -7.25
C VAL A 99 21.43 -8.21 -8.17
N ARG A 100 21.34 -8.65 -9.44
CA ARG A 100 20.32 -8.19 -10.38
C ARG A 100 18.99 -8.88 -10.05
N LEU A 101 18.21 -8.28 -9.16
CA LEU A 101 16.81 -8.65 -8.98
C LEU A 101 16.10 -8.43 -10.33
N THR A 102 15.49 -9.49 -10.89
CA THR A 102 14.83 -9.49 -12.22
C THR A 102 13.60 -8.57 -12.30
N GLY A 103 13.28 -7.84 -11.23
CA GLY A 103 12.09 -7.00 -11.13
C GLY A 103 10.80 -7.78 -10.88
N GLU A 104 10.79 -9.10 -11.07
CA GLU A 104 9.64 -9.98 -10.83
C GLU A 104 9.40 -10.25 -9.33
N GLU A 105 10.44 -10.14 -8.50
CA GLU A 105 10.37 -10.35 -7.04
C GLU A 105 9.93 -9.11 -6.26
N GLY A 106 9.95 -7.94 -6.91
CA GLY A 106 9.54 -6.69 -6.30
C GLY A 106 8.02 -6.61 -6.24
N ALA A 107 7.43 -6.67 -5.04
CA ALA A 107 6.04 -6.27 -4.86
C ALA A 107 5.85 -4.88 -5.50
N PRO A 108 4.85 -4.68 -6.38
CA PRO A 108 4.69 -3.43 -7.10
C PRO A 108 4.62 -2.30 -6.08
N LEU A 109 5.54 -1.34 -6.19
CA LEU A 109 5.55 -0.15 -5.34
C LEU A 109 4.17 0.49 -5.45
N ARG A 110 3.43 0.50 -4.35
CA ARG A 110 2.03 0.97 -4.31
C ARG A 110 1.88 2.40 -4.87
N ARG A 111 2.97 3.17 -4.90
CA ARG A 111 3.09 4.45 -5.59
C ARG A 111 4.51 4.58 -6.14
N ALA A 112 4.64 4.94 -7.41
CA ALA A 112 5.91 5.43 -7.96
C ALA A 112 6.36 6.64 -7.13
N ARG A 113 7.63 6.69 -6.77
CA ARG A 113 8.24 7.87 -6.16
C ARG A 113 8.06 9.01 -7.16
N LYS A 114 7.32 10.06 -6.80
CA LYS A 114 7.23 11.25 -7.66
C LYS A 114 8.64 11.77 -7.85
N GLU A 115 9.09 11.84 -9.10
CA GLU A 115 10.37 12.45 -9.45
C GLU A 115 10.36 13.89 -8.94
N GLN A 116 11.29 14.19 -8.03
CA GLN A 116 11.49 15.54 -7.54
C GLN A 116 12.20 16.29 -8.67
N GLN A 117 11.44 17.02 -9.47
CA GLN A 117 11.97 17.78 -10.58
C GLN A 117 12.87 18.91 -10.07
N GLY A 118 14.17 18.78 -10.34
CA GLY A 118 15.14 19.87 -10.52
C GLY A 118 15.41 20.84 -9.37
N THR A 119 16.45 21.66 -9.56
CA THR A 119 16.74 22.83 -8.73
C THR A 119 15.71 23.90 -9.04
N VAL A 120 14.84 24.20 -8.08
CA VAL A 120 13.82 25.25 -8.22
C VAL A 120 14.43 26.57 -7.79
N GLN A 121 14.49 27.54 -8.70
CA GLN A 121 14.86 28.92 -8.37
C GLN A 121 13.58 29.75 -8.27
N TRP A 122 13.32 30.30 -7.08
CA TRP A 122 12.24 31.25 -6.86
C TRP A 122 12.82 32.65 -6.75
N GLU A 123 12.16 33.62 -7.37
CA GLU A 123 12.52 35.02 -7.24
C GLU A 123 12.31 35.50 -5.79
N ALA A 124 13.12 36.48 -5.37
CA ALA A 124 13.07 37.00 -4.00
C ALA A 124 11.67 37.52 -3.63
N GLU A 125 10.96 38.16 -4.58
CA GLU A 125 9.61 38.68 -4.38
C GLU A 125 8.60 37.58 -4.05
N ILE A 126 8.70 36.42 -4.72
CA ILE A 126 7.82 35.28 -4.48
C ILE A 126 8.08 34.71 -3.08
N VAL A 127 9.36 34.68 -2.66
CA VAL A 127 9.75 34.22 -1.32
C VAL A 127 9.21 35.15 -0.22
N GLU A 128 9.28 36.46 -0.43
CA GLU A 128 8.73 37.45 0.51
C GLU A 128 7.20 37.34 0.60
N ARG A 129 6.51 37.22 -0.55
CA ARG A 129 5.06 36.98 -0.57
C ARG A 129 4.70 35.66 0.12
N MET A 130 5.44 34.58 -0.11
CA MET A 130 5.24 33.32 0.61
C MET A 130 5.33 33.50 2.12
N ARG A 131 6.32 34.25 2.61
CA ARG A 131 6.48 34.53 4.05
C ARG A 131 5.30 35.35 4.58
N ALA A 132 4.88 36.39 3.85
CA ALA A 132 3.73 37.22 4.24
C ALA A 132 2.44 36.40 4.32
N LEU A 133 2.15 35.56 3.31
CA LEU A 133 0.96 34.71 3.29
C LEU A 133 0.97 33.65 4.40
N ARG A 134 2.15 33.11 4.74
CA ARG A 134 2.29 32.15 5.84
C ARG A 134 2.16 32.82 7.20
N ALA A 135 2.70 34.03 7.36
CA ALA A 135 2.49 34.84 8.56
C ALA A 135 1.00 35.16 8.76
N ALA A 136 0.26 35.41 7.67
CA ALA A 136 -1.20 35.59 7.68
C ALA A 136 -1.98 34.28 7.98
N GLY A 137 -1.30 33.15 8.18
CA GLY A 137 -1.93 31.88 8.56
C GLY A 137 -2.40 31.00 7.40
N LYS A 138 -2.10 31.35 6.14
CA LYS A 138 -2.54 30.55 4.99
C LYS A 138 -1.85 29.17 4.94
N SER A 139 -2.60 28.18 4.48
CA SER A 139 -2.09 26.82 4.34
C SER A 139 -1.07 26.74 3.20
N ARG A 140 -0.17 25.74 3.25
CA ARG A 140 0.75 25.47 2.13
C ARG A 140 0.03 25.21 0.81
N LYS A 141 -1.27 24.89 0.83
CA LYS A 141 -2.05 24.67 -0.40
C LYS A 141 -2.41 26.03 -0.99
N GLU A 142 -3.04 26.87 -0.18
CA GLU A 142 -3.45 28.23 -0.57
C GLU A 142 -2.26 29.05 -1.05
N VAL A 143 -1.12 28.98 -0.37
CA VAL A 143 0.09 29.69 -0.81
C VAL A 143 0.60 29.19 -2.16
N ALA A 144 0.48 27.88 -2.43
CA ALA A 144 0.87 27.34 -3.72
C ALA A 144 -0.12 27.74 -4.82
N ASP A 145 -1.42 27.73 -4.50
CA ASP A 145 -2.50 28.10 -5.42
C ASP A 145 -2.49 29.61 -5.73
N GLU A 146 -2.09 30.47 -4.79
CA GLU A 146 -2.02 31.94 -4.97
C GLU A 146 -0.78 32.43 -5.72
N LEU A 147 0.32 31.68 -5.66
CA LEU A 147 1.59 32.02 -6.31
C LEU A 147 1.87 31.11 -7.52
N ASP A 148 0.86 30.36 -7.98
CA ASP A 148 0.93 29.40 -9.08
C ASP A 148 2.11 28.42 -8.99
N ILE A 149 2.44 27.99 -7.76
CA ILE A 149 3.54 27.05 -7.50
C ILE A 149 3.10 25.63 -7.86
N PRO A 150 3.85 24.90 -8.71
CA PRO A 150 3.53 23.53 -9.06
C PRO A 150 3.35 22.62 -7.84
N ALA A 151 2.36 21.72 -7.90
CA ALA A 151 2.08 20.78 -6.82
C ALA A 151 3.27 19.87 -6.47
N SER A 152 4.18 19.65 -7.42
CA SER A 152 5.45 18.94 -7.22
C SER A 152 6.37 19.68 -6.24
N GLN A 153 6.34 21.01 -6.18
CA GLN A 153 7.25 21.87 -5.41
C GLN A 153 6.67 22.34 -4.07
N ARG A 154 5.38 22.12 -3.82
CA ARG A 154 4.67 22.55 -2.60
C ARG A 154 5.37 22.19 -1.27
N TYR A 155 6.17 21.11 -1.25
CA TYR A 155 6.92 20.70 -0.06
C TYR A 155 8.00 21.73 0.33
N LEU A 156 8.59 22.45 -0.63
CA LEU A 156 9.65 23.45 -0.41
C LEU A 156 9.15 24.68 0.36
N ILE A 157 7.85 25.00 0.28
CA ILE A 157 7.24 26.11 1.03
C ILE A 157 7.49 25.97 2.53
N SER A 158 7.50 24.74 3.06
CA SER A 158 7.76 24.50 4.48
C SER A 158 9.17 24.87 4.93
N ARG A 159 10.14 24.88 4.02
CA ARG A 159 11.53 25.28 4.30
C ARG A 159 11.73 26.78 4.19
N VAL A 160 11.07 27.42 3.21
CA VAL A 160 11.24 28.84 2.91
C VAL A 160 10.38 29.75 3.81
N ALA A 161 9.16 29.29 4.11
CA ALA A 161 8.18 30.01 4.92
C ALA A 161 7.57 29.05 5.96
N PRO A 162 8.31 28.76 7.04
CA PRO A 162 7.79 27.96 8.15
C PRO A 162 6.62 28.66 8.85
N LEU A 163 5.78 27.89 9.54
CA LEU A 163 4.74 28.46 10.41
C LEU A 163 5.39 29.19 11.59
N SER A 164 4.73 30.21 12.11
CA SER A 164 5.15 30.81 13.38
C SER A 164 5.07 29.77 14.51
N ALA A 165 5.89 29.94 15.55
CA ALA A 165 5.89 29.01 16.68
C ALA A 165 4.52 28.94 17.37
N GLU A 166 3.79 30.05 17.41
CA GLU A 166 2.44 30.14 17.97
C GLU A 166 1.43 29.35 17.14
N GLN A 167 1.40 29.58 15.82
CA GLN A 167 0.53 28.84 14.90
C GLN A 167 0.84 27.34 14.91
N ALA A 168 2.12 26.97 15.02
CA ALA A 168 2.52 25.58 15.13
C ALA A 168 1.99 24.93 16.42
N LYS A 169 2.08 25.63 17.56
CA LYS A 169 1.53 25.18 18.85
C LYS A 169 0.01 25.03 18.78
N GLU A 170 -0.70 25.99 18.21
CA GLU A 170 -2.15 25.93 18.03
C GLU A 170 -2.57 24.72 17.19
N HIS A 171 -1.90 24.49 16.06
CA HIS A 171 -2.17 23.34 15.21
C HIS A 171 -1.88 22.02 15.94
N THR A 172 -0.80 21.94 16.74
CA THR A 172 -0.54 20.75 17.56
C THR A 172 -1.62 20.53 18.63
N ALA A 173 -2.08 21.59 19.30
CA ALA A 173 -3.15 21.53 20.27
C ALA A 173 -4.48 21.11 19.62
N GLU A 174 -4.77 21.57 18.41
CA GLU A 174 -5.95 21.13 17.66
C GLU A 174 -5.88 19.63 17.34
N LEU A 175 -4.73 19.13 16.86
CA LEU A 175 -4.54 17.70 16.62
C LEU A 175 -4.69 16.88 17.90
N GLU A 176 -4.22 17.37 19.04
CA GLU A 176 -4.41 16.73 20.34
C GLU A 176 -5.87 16.71 20.77
N ARG A 177 -6.61 17.81 20.58
CA ARG A 177 -8.07 17.85 20.80
C ARG A 177 -8.78 16.84 19.91
N GLN A 178 -8.38 16.71 18.64
CA GLN A 178 -8.93 15.71 17.74
C GLN A 178 -8.61 14.28 18.17
N LYS A 179 -7.39 14.02 18.69
CA LYS A 179 -7.00 12.73 19.27
C LYS A 179 -7.78 12.41 20.53
N ALA A 180 -8.02 13.39 21.40
CA ALA A 180 -8.83 13.24 22.61
C ALA A 180 -10.28 12.82 22.27
N ARG A 181 -10.82 13.29 21.14
CA ARG A 181 -12.15 12.87 20.65
C ARG A 181 -12.20 11.44 20.12
N TRP A 182 -11.08 10.74 19.98
CA TRP A 182 -11.10 9.34 19.50
C TRP A 182 -11.65 8.42 20.59
N GLY A 183 -12.61 7.56 20.23
CA GLY A 183 -13.08 6.48 21.10
C GLY A 183 -12.01 5.40 21.34
N ALA A 184 -12.19 4.60 22.41
CA ALA A 184 -11.22 3.61 22.88
C ALA A 184 -10.73 2.65 21.79
N ARG A 185 -11.64 2.11 20.97
CA ARG A 185 -11.30 1.21 19.86
C ARG A 185 -10.38 1.86 18.82
N LYS A 186 -10.61 3.13 18.48
CA LYS A 186 -9.80 3.86 17.50
C LYS A 186 -8.41 4.17 18.05
N ARG A 187 -8.31 4.54 19.33
CA ARG A 187 -7.03 4.75 20.03
C ARG A 187 -6.19 3.48 19.99
N LEU A 188 -6.74 2.35 20.49
CA LEU A 188 -6.06 1.05 20.46
C LEU A 188 -5.60 0.65 19.05
N SER A 189 -6.44 0.85 18.03
CA SER A 189 -6.08 0.55 16.64
C SER A 189 -4.91 1.40 16.13
N ARG A 190 -4.83 2.68 16.52
CA ARG A 190 -3.73 3.58 16.17
C ARG A 190 -2.44 3.18 16.89
N ASP A 191 -2.52 2.83 18.17
CA ASP A 191 -1.37 2.37 18.96
C ASP A 191 -0.79 1.07 18.40
N VAL A 192 -1.65 0.10 18.05
CA VAL A 192 -1.22 -1.14 17.39
C VAL A 192 -0.57 -0.87 16.04
N ARG A 193 -1.04 0.15 15.29
CA ARG A 193 -0.43 0.54 14.01
C ARG A 193 0.93 1.21 14.23
N GLU A 194 1.07 2.02 15.27
CA GLU A 194 2.33 2.63 15.65
C GLU A 194 3.36 1.56 16.04
N LYS A 195 2.98 0.59 16.88
CA LYS A 195 3.81 -0.57 17.22
C LYS A 195 4.22 -1.39 16.00
N ARG A 196 3.30 -1.58 15.03
CA ARG A 196 3.65 -2.22 13.76
C ARG A 196 4.65 -1.39 12.98
N LYS A 197 4.46 -0.07 12.88
CA LYS A 197 5.39 0.83 12.17
C LYS A 197 6.79 0.85 12.80
N THR A 198 6.91 0.70 14.12
CA THR A 198 8.21 0.62 14.80
C THR A 198 8.86 -0.76 14.70
N PHE A 199 8.07 -1.81 14.52
CA PHE A 199 8.56 -3.18 14.34
C PHE A 199 9.12 -3.42 12.94
N TRP A 200 8.44 -2.90 11.91
CA TRP A 200 8.91 -2.90 10.53
C TRP A 200 10.03 -1.90 10.32
#